data_AF-A0A7S2IDR9-F1
#
_entry.id   AF-A0A7S2IDR9-F1
#
_cell.length_a   1.000
_cell.length_b   1.000
_cell.length_c   1.000
_cell.angle_alpha   90.00
_cell.angle_beta   90.00
_cell.angle_gamma   90.00
#
_symmetry.space_group_name_H-M   'P 1'
#
loop_
_entity.id
_entity.type
_entity.pdbx_description
1 polymer ?
#
loop_
_entity_poly.entity_id
_entity_poly.type
_entity_poly.pdbx_seq_one_letter_code
_entity_poly.pdbx_strand_id
1 'polypeptide(L)'
;KNDRSEIKELSPITQSNMFQIIVPEDVMPHRRLEVVANGFQLLVLLPHYVTPGMKLYIKVPAIRCLLTLDPLKTEDRNQFDGNAVIEEVKRNPHTVAEKYNFLHEFEDSRSYPLHMAVALGASVDVVDALYNAFPQAIKAKCFFGRIQNTPLRVAFQYQASPEVILLLLDLFPEAIREKDHQ
;
A
#
# COMPACT_ATOMS: atom_id res chain seq x y z
N LYS A 1 34.25 -6.57 2.53
CA LYS A 1 34.21 -5.30 3.27
C LYS A 1 32.74 -4.88 3.31
N ASN A 2 32.14 -4.91 4.50
CA ASN A 2 30.73 -4.59 4.73
C ASN A 2 30.52 -3.10 4.48
N ASP A 3 29.84 -2.77 3.38
CA ASP A 3 29.40 -1.42 3.06
C ASP A 3 28.07 -1.20 3.79
N ARG A 4 28.14 -0.76 5.05
CA ARG A 4 26.97 -0.32 5.81
C ARG A 4 26.59 1.06 5.29
N SER A 5 25.66 1.10 4.35
CA SER A 5 24.97 2.31 3.89
C SER A 5 24.39 3.05 5.11
N GLU A 6 24.79 4.30 5.29
CA GLU A 6 24.29 5.18 6.34
C GLU A 6 22.77 5.35 6.24
N ILE A 7 22.05 4.87 7.25
CA ILE A 7 20.61 5.04 7.38
C ILE A 7 20.35 6.50 7.80
N LYS A 8 19.81 7.32 6.89
CA LYS A 8 19.39 8.69 7.19
C LYS A 8 17.91 8.73 7.54
N GLU A 9 17.59 9.05 8.80
CA GLU A 9 16.22 9.37 9.24
C GLU A 9 15.75 10.69 8.63
N LEU A 10 14.53 10.70 8.06
CA LEU A 10 13.97 11.85 7.35
C LEU A 10 12.96 12.61 8.22
N SER A 11 12.97 13.94 8.10
CA SER A 11 12.00 14.82 8.77
C SER A 11 10.71 14.97 7.93
N PRO A 12 9.52 14.86 8.54
CA PRO A 12 8.25 15.03 7.84
C PRO A 12 7.98 16.50 7.52
N ILE A 13 7.56 16.79 6.28
CA ILE A 13 7.18 18.14 5.85
C ILE A 13 5.66 18.17 5.67
N THR A 14 4.94 18.74 6.64
CA THR A 14 3.53 19.21 6.60
C THR A 14 2.50 18.31 5.88
N GLN A 15 1.59 17.66 6.62
CA GLN A 15 0.26 17.07 6.25
C GLN A 15 0.11 16.27 4.94
N SER A 16 1.14 16.22 4.12
CA SER A 16 1.33 15.44 2.92
C SER A 16 2.41 14.44 3.30
N ASN A 17 2.28 13.21 2.87
CA ASN A 17 3.27 12.18 3.19
C ASN A 17 4.55 12.37 2.37
N MET A 18 4.96 13.61 2.13
CA MET A 18 6.16 13.97 1.39
C MET A 18 7.33 14.16 2.34
N PHE A 19 8.42 13.47 2.05
CA PHE A 19 9.68 13.56 2.77
C PHE A 19 10.72 14.16 1.84
N GLN A 20 11.46 15.15 2.34
CA GLN A 20 12.57 15.73 1.60
C GLN A 20 13.84 14.95 1.86
N ILE A 21 14.46 14.43 0.79
CA ILE A 21 15.77 13.81 0.80
C ILE A 21 16.77 14.77 0.15
N ILE A 22 17.95 14.89 0.74
CA ILE A 22 19.08 15.55 0.09
C ILE A 22 19.93 14.45 -0.55
N VAL A 23 20.17 14.56 -1.86
CA VAL A 23 21.02 13.61 -2.60
C VAL A 23 22.43 13.65 -1.98
N PRO A 24 22.92 12.53 -1.40
CA PRO A 24 24.25 12.50 -0.80
C PRO A 24 25.35 12.69 -1.84
N GLU A 25 26.52 13.15 -1.40
CA GLU A 25 27.65 13.46 -2.30
C GLU A 25 28.18 12.25 -3.07
N ASP A 26 28.04 11.04 -2.51
CA ASP A 26 28.58 9.80 -3.07
C ASP A 26 27.62 9.01 -3.98
N VAL A 27 26.50 9.61 -4.39
CA VAL A 27 25.47 8.88 -5.15
C VAL A 27 25.49 9.23 -6.63
N MET A 28 25.82 8.24 -7.46
CA MET A 28 25.77 8.33 -8.92
C MET A 28 24.31 8.33 -9.42
N PRO A 29 23.97 9.09 -10.48
CA PRO A 29 22.66 9.01 -11.14
C PRO A 29 22.33 7.55 -11.51
N HIS A 30 21.04 7.17 -11.48
CA HIS A 30 20.53 5.79 -11.67
C HIS A 30 20.83 4.79 -10.55
N ARG A 31 21.60 5.15 -9.51
CA ARG A 31 21.76 4.27 -8.36
C ARG A 31 20.47 4.27 -7.53
N ARG A 32 20.11 3.09 -7.04
CA ARG A 32 19.03 2.94 -6.06
C ARG A 32 19.52 3.46 -4.71
N LEU A 33 18.79 4.39 -4.12
CA LEU A 33 19.08 4.93 -2.80
C LEU A 33 18.14 4.29 -1.78
N GLU A 34 18.71 3.62 -0.79
CA GLU A 34 17.94 3.17 0.38
C GLU A 34 17.73 4.35 1.33
N VAL A 35 16.48 4.65 1.64
CA VAL A 35 16.11 5.75 2.54
C VAL A 35 15.17 5.23 3.61
N VAL A 36 15.32 5.72 4.85
CA VAL A 36 14.41 5.38 5.93
C VAL A 36 13.52 6.57 6.26
N ALA A 37 12.23 6.44 5.95
CA ALA A 37 11.22 7.46 6.23
C ALA A 37 10.09 6.85 7.06
N ASN A 38 9.75 7.44 8.22
CA ASN A 38 8.74 6.90 9.14
C ASN A 38 8.96 5.40 9.52
N GLY A 39 10.21 4.94 9.54
CA GLY A 39 10.55 3.54 9.80
C GLY A 39 10.46 2.60 8.58
N PHE A 40 10.18 3.12 7.37
CA PHE A 40 10.20 2.34 6.13
C PHE A 40 11.53 2.46 5.42
N GLN A 41 12.17 1.32 5.14
CA GLN A 41 13.30 1.25 4.23
C GLN A 41 12.78 1.23 2.79
N LEU A 42 12.82 2.38 2.13
CA LEU A 42 12.37 2.57 0.76
C LEU A 42 13.57 2.56 -0.18
N LEU A 43 13.38 1.96 -1.36
CA LEU A 43 14.36 1.96 -2.43
C LEU A 43 13.97 3.00 -3.48
N VAL A 44 14.58 4.17 -3.44
CA VAL A 44 14.29 5.28 -4.35
C VAL A 44 15.18 5.17 -5.58
N LEU A 45 14.57 5.08 -6.77
CA LEU A 45 15.29 5.19 -8.02
C LEU A 45 15.55 6.67 -8.33
N LEU A 46 16.83 7.05 -8.37
CA LEU A 46 17.21 8.44 -8.62
C LEU A 46 17.09 8.79 -10.13
N PRO A 47 16.32 9.84 -10.49
CA PRO A 47 16.22 10.31 -11.87
C PRO A 47 17.57 10.75 -12.46
N HIS A 48 17.72 10.68 -13.79
CA HIS A 48 18.99 10.98 -14.48
C HIS A 48 19.53 12.41 -14.28
N TYR A 49 18.67 13.35 -13.90
CA TYR A 49 18.98 14.77 -13.78
C TYR A 49 19.37 15.20 -12.36
N VAL A 50 19.46 14.27 -11.40
CA VAL A 50 19.80 14.62 -10.02
C VAL A 50 21.31 14.76 -9.81
N THR A 51 21.70 15.82 -9.11
CA THR A 51 23.08 16.08 -8.68
C THR A 51 23.18 16.02 -7.14
N PRO A 52 24.37 15.72 -6.59
CA PRO A 52 24.65 15.90 -5.17
C PRO A 52 24.14 17.22 -4.61
N GLY A 53 23.52 17.17 -3.43
CA GLY A 53 22.95 18.34 -2.75
C GLY A 53 21.56 18.76 -3.24
N MET A 54 21.02 18.18 -4.32
CA MET A 54 19.64 18.43 -4.74
C MET A 54 18.64 17.92 -3.70
N LYS A 55 17.57 18.70 -3.48
CA LYS A 55 16.42 18.30 -2.68
C LYS A 55 15.44 17.53 -3.54
N LEU A 56 15.20 16.28 -3.17
CA LEU A 56 14.16 15.43 -3.73
C LEU A 56 12.99 15.34 -2.75
N TYR A 57 11.77 15.30 -3.27
CA TYR A 57 10.58 15.06 -2.47
C TYR A 57 10.05 13.68 -2.83
N ILE A 58 10.07 12.77 -1.87
CA ILE A 58 9.49 11.44 -2.03
C ILE A 58 8.15 11.40 -1.32
N LYS A 59 7.13 10.88 -2.01
CA LYS A 59 5.87 10.57 -1.37
C LYS A 59 5.98 9.19 -0.75
N VAL A 60 5.98 9.14 0.58
CA VAL A 60 5.95 7.91 1.36
C VAL A 60 4.49 7.58 1.61
N PRO A 61 4.00 6.37 1.33
CA PRO A 61 2.64 6.01 1.71
C PRO A 61 2.49 6.09 3.25
N ALA A 62 1.52 6.87 3.77
CA ALA A 62 1.32 6.97 5.22
C ALA A 62 0.63 5.76 5.83
N ILE A 63 -0.05 4.95 5.03
CA ILE A 63 -0.41 3.62 5.50
C ILE A 63 0.89 2.88 5.72
N ARG A 64 1.20 2.71 7.00
CA ARG A 64 2.32 1.93 7.51
C ARG A 64 2.45 0.69 6.64
N CYS A 65 3.65 0.29 6.21
CA CYS A 65 3.96 -0.78 5.23
C CYS A 65 3.31 -2.19 5.42
N LEU A 66 2.22 -2.30 6.16
CA LEU A 66 1.26 -3.39 6.18
C LEU A 66 0.68 -3.74 4.80
N LEU A 67 0.89 -2.91 3.78
CA LEU A 67 0.50 -3.23 2.41
C LEU A 67 1.68 -3.70 1.54
N THR A 68 2.94 -3.59 1.99
CA THR A 68 4.08 -4.23 1.28
C THR A 68 4.17 -5.72 1.56
N LEU A 69 3.32 -6.23 2.45
CA LEU A 69 3.14 -7.64 2.74
C LEU A 69 2.60 -8.34 1.49
N ASP A 70 3.20 -9.48 1.15
CA ASP A 70 2.75 -10.30 0.04
C ASP A 70 1.64 -11.24 0.53
N PRO A 71 0.37 -11.07 0.09
CA PRO A 71 -0.72 -11.92 0.54
C PRO A 71 -0.59 -13.38 0.07
N LEU A 72 0.35 -13.70 -0.83
CA LEU A 72 0.70 -15.07 -1.21
C LEU A 72 1.63 -15.75 -0.19
N LYS A 73 2.28 -14.98 0.69
CA LYS A 73 3.17 -15.51 1.72
C LYS A 73 2.45 -15.58 3.06
N THR A 74 2.38 -16.78 3.63
CA THR A 74 1.74 -17.02 4.92
C THR A 74 2.40 -16.22 6.05
N GLU A 75 3.72 -16.07 6.02
CA GLU A 75 4.48 -15.31 7.00
C GLU A 75 4.09 -13.83 7.01
N ASP A 76 3.83 -13.27 5.84
CA ASP A 76 3.43 -11.88 5.68
C ASP A 76 1.98 -11.69 6.14
N ARG A 77 1.07 -12.63 5.83
CA ARG A 77 -0.30 -12.64 6.37
C ARG A 77 -0.32 -12.66 7.90
N ASN A 78 0.56 -13.44 8.52
CA ASN A 78 0.66 -13.53 9.98
C ASN A 78 1.21 -12.24 10.64
N GLN A 79 1.89 -11.40 9.87
CA GLN A 79 2.40 -10.11 10.33
C GLN A 79 1.38 -8.97 10.15
N PHE A 80 0.24 -9.24 9.51
CA PHE A 80 -0.77 -8.21 9.27
C PHE A 80 -1.41 -7.74 10.57
N ASP A 81 -1.18 -6.48 10.92
CA ASP A 81 -1.74 -5.82 12.10
C ASP A 81 -2.92 -4.92 11.70
N GLY A 82 -4.14 -5.46 11.80
CA GLY A 82 -5.36 -4.73 11.53
C GLY A 82 -5.58 -3.51 12.44
N ASN A 83 -5.12 -3.55 13.70
CA ASN A 83 -5.29 -2.44 14.63
C ASN A 83 -4.43 -1.24 14.20
N ALA A 84 -3.20 -1.50 13.76
CA ALA A 84 -2.35 -0.46 13.20
C ALA A 84 -2.95 0.19 11.95
N VAL A 85 -3.69 -0.56 11.12
CA VAL A 85 -4.46 0.02 10.00
C VAL A 85 -5.53 0.96 10.52
N ILE A 86 -6.37 0.52 11.47
CA ILE A 86 -7.46 1.33 12.03
C ILE A 86 -6.93 2.64 12.64
N GLU A 87 -5.85 2.57 13.42
CA GLU A 87 -5.25 3.76 14.03
C GLU A 87 -4.68 4.73 12.99
N GLU A 88 -4.12 4.21 11.89
CA GLU A 88 -3.65 5.05 10.79
C GLU A 88 -4.79 5.68 9.99
N VAL A 89 -5.89 4.95 9.76
CA VAL A 89 -7.10 5.49 9.14
C VAL A 89 -7.68 6.63 9.97
N LYS A 90 -7.70 6.49 11.30
CA LYS A 90 -8.14 7.57 12.21
C LYS A 90 -7.21 8.78 12.15
N ARG A 91 -5.90 8.56 12.05
CA ARG A 91 -4.90 9.63 12.00
C ARG A 91 -4.93 10.39 10.66
N ASN A 92 -5.01 9.64 9.56
CA ASN A 92 -4.84 10.15 8.20
C ASN A 92 -5.86 9.50 7.23
N PRO A 93 -7.14 9.87 7.28
CA PRO A 93 -8.19 9.23 6.48
C PRO A 93 -8.01 9.40 4.98
N HIS A 94 -7.38 10.49 4.52
CA HIS A 94 -7.14 10.71 3.09
C HIS A 94 -6.26 9.64 2.43
N THR A 95 -5.46 8.91 3.24
CA THR A 95 -4.56 7.87 2.74
C THR A 95 -5.29 6.70 2.11
N VAL A 96 -6.51 6.38 2.56
CA VAL A 96 -7.29 5.25 2.01
C VAL A 96 -7.83 5.51 0.61
N ALA A 97 -7.85 6.78 0.19
CA ALA A 97 -8.27 7.21 -1.15
C ALA A 97 -7.12 7.21 -2.16
N GLU A 98 -5.90 6.81 -1.76
CA GLU A 98 -4.77 6.69 -2.67
C GLU A 98 -4.57 5.22 -3.06
N LYS A 99 -4.32 4.95 -4.35
CA LYS A 99 -3.93 3.62 -4.79
C LYS A 99 -2.42 3.42 -4.60
N TYR A 100 -2.05 2.23 -4.19
CA TYR A 100 -0.67 1.85 -3.91
C TYR A 100 -0.22 0.73 -4.85
N ASN A 101 1.06 0.78 -5.24
CA ASN A 101 1.72 -0.25 -6.03
C ASN A 101 2.24 -1.35 -5.11
N PHE A 102 1.83 -2.58 -5.34
CA PHE A 102 2.26 -3.74 -4.54
C PHE A 102 3.07 -4.75 -5.33
N LEU A 103 2.68 -4.98 -6.58
CA LEU A 103 3.39 -5.88 -7.47
C LEU A 103 4.11 -5.01 -8.51
N HIS A 104 5.40 -4.75 -8.27
CA HIS A 104 6.27 -4.02 -9.21
C HIS A 104 6.43 -4.72 -10.56
N GLU A 105 5.95 -5.96 -10.70
CA GLU A 105 6.00 -6.75 -11.92
C GLU A 105 4.97 -6.31 -12.97
N PHE A 106 3.94 -5.56 -12.60
CA PHE A 106 2.91 -5.08 -13.53
C PHE A 106 2.60 -3.60 -13.29
N GLU A 107 2.72 -2.77 -14.35
CA GLU A 107 2.57 -1.31 -14.30
C GLU A 107 1.19 -0.83 -13.79
N ASP A 108 0.17 -1.68 -13.81
CA ASP A 108 -1.20 -1.34 -13.40
C ASP A 108 -1.69 -2.08 -12.14
N SER A 109 -0.79 -2.63 -11.31
CA SER A 109 -1.13 -3.35 -10.06
C SER A 109 -1.61 -2.46 -8.90
N ARG A 110 -2.03 -1.23 -9.21
CA ARG A 110 -2.46 -0.24 -8.22
C ARG A 110 -3.79 -0.63 -7.58
N SER A 111 -3.79 -0.79 -6.25
CA SER A 111 -5.01 -1.11 -5.50
C SER A 111 -5.22 -0.18 -4.31
N TYR A 112 -6.47 0.01 -3.92
CA TYR A 112 -6.79 0.71 -2.67
C TYR A 112 -6.50 -0.21 -1.47
N PRO A 113 -6.18 0.35 -0.29
CA PRO A 113 -5.89 -0.42 0.93
C PRO A 113 -6.94 -1.47 1.27
N LEU A 114 -8.22 -1.19 0.97
CA LEU A 114 -9.31 -2.14 1.13
C LEU A 114 -9.05 -3.50 0.46
N HIS A 115 -8.54 -3.51 -0.78
CA HIS A 115 -8.26 -4.75 -1.50
C HIS A 115 -7.19 -5.56 -0.78
N MET A 116 -6.10 -4.89 -0.40
CA MET A 116 -4.96 -5.55 0.20
C MET A 116 -5.24 -6.01 1.64
N ALA A 117 -5.96 -5.22 2.44
CA ALA A 117 -6.40 -5.64 3.76
C ALA A 117 -7.23 -6.92 3.69
N VAL A 118 -8.17 -7.01 2.74
CA VAL A 118 -8.95 -8.22 2.49
C VAL A 118 -8.05 -9.39 2.08
N ALA A 119 -7.10 -9.17 1.17
CA ALA A 119 -6.15 -10.20 0.73
C ALA A 119 -5.27 -10.75 1.88
N LEU A 120 -4.89 -9.87 2.81
CA LEU A 120 -4.08 -10.21 3.98
C LEU A 120 -4.89 -10.88 5.10
N GLY A 121 -6.22 -10.93 4.99
CA GLY A 121 -7.10 -11.55 5.98
C GLY A 121 -7.57 -10.60 7.08
N ALA A 122 -7.81 -9.33 6.75
CA ALA A 122 -8.36 -8.36 7.69
C ALA A 122 -9.69 -8.79 8.30
N SER A 123 -9.95 -8.33 9.53
CA SER A 123 -11.23 -8.51 10.22
C SER A 123 -12.30 -7.56 9.69
N VAL A 124 -13.57 -7.82 10.03
CA VAL A 124 -14.73 -6.96 9.75
C VAL A 124 -14.46 -5.53 10.20
N ASP A 125 -13.95 -5.31 11.41
CA ASP A 125 -13.69 -3.96 11.95
C ASP A 125 -12.73 -3.14 11.09
N VAL A 126 -11.70 -3.79 10.54
CA VAL A 126 -10.71 -3.14 9.66
C VAL A 126 -11.34 -2.80 8.32
N VAL A 127 -12.11 -3.74 7.75
CA VAL A 127 -12.82 -3.55 6.48
C VAL A 127 -13.84 -2.41 6.60
N ASP A 128 -14.59 -2.36 7.70
CA ASP A 128 -15.53 -1.28 8.01
C ASP A 128 -14.83 0.06 8.18
N ALA A 129 -13.71 0.11 8.90
CA ALA A 129 -12.95 1.34 9.07
C ALA A 129 -12.45 1.89 7.72
N LEU A 130 -11.91 1.02 6.86
CA LEU A 130 -11.45 1.37 5.52
C LEU A 130 -12.60 1.81 4.61
N TYR A 131 -13.73 1.09 4.65
CA TYR A 131 -14.92 1.43 3.88
C TYR A 131 -15.50 2.78 4.30
N ASN A 132 -15.68 3.02 5.59
CA ASN A 132 -16.24 4.26 6.10
C ASN A 132 -15.34 5.47 5.76
N ALA A 133 -14.02 5.28 5.72
CA ALA A 133 -13.09 6.33 5.33
C ALA A 133 -13.09 6.61 3.81
N PHE A 134 -13.29 5.59 2.96
CA PHE A 134 -13.39 5.78 1.52
C PHE A 134 -14.32 4.75 0.83
N PRO A 135 -15.65 4.99 0.84
CA PRO A 135 -16.63 4.01 0.35
C PRO A 135 -16.49 3.65 -1.13
N GLN A 136 -15.95 4.58 -1.94
CA GLN A 136 -15.78 4.37 -3.38
C GLN A 136 -14.82 3.21 -3.71
N ALA A 137 -13.93 2.82 -2.79
CA ALA A 137 -13.03 1.70 -2.99
C ALA A 137 -13.76 0.36 -3.19
N ILE A 138 -15.00 0.19 -2.69
CA ILE A 138 -15.74 -1.08 -2.78
C ILE A 138 -16.07 -1.48 -4.22
N LYS A 139 -16.22 -0.48 -5.11
CA LYS A 139 -16.54 -0.67 -6.54
C LYS A 139 -15.29 -0.61 -7.43
N ALA A 140 -14.16 -0.21 -6.84
CA ALA A 140 -12.94 -0.07 -7.59
C ALA A 140 -12.42 -1.44 -7.99
N LYS A 141 -11.81 -1.49 -9.18
CA LYS A 141 -11.07 -2.65 -9.65
C LYS A 141 -9.60 -2.43 -9.40
N CYS A 142 -8.92 -3.47 -8.96
CA CYS A 142 -7.47 -3.56 -8.91
C CYS A 142 -6.98 -4.73 -9.77
N PHE A 143 -5.69 -4.76 -10.08
CA PHE A 143 -5.08 -5.89 -10.74
C PHE A 143 -4.26 -6.70 -9.75
N PHE A 144 -4.62 -7.96 -9.57
CA PHE A 144 -3.73 -8.97 -8.97
C PHE A 144 -3.32 -9.92 -10.09
N GLY A 145 -2.08 -9.78 -10.57
CA GLY A 145 -1.63 -10.40 -11.81
C GLY A 145 -2.35 -9.80 -13.03
N ARG A 146 -2.95 -10.65 -13.88
CA ARG A 146 -3.60 -10.23 -15.14
C ARG A 146 -5.11 -10.00 -15.02
N ILE A 147 -5.69 -10.25 -13.84
CA ILE A 147 -7.14 -10.24 -13.64
C ILE A 147 -7.53 -9.00 -12.85
N GLN A 148 -8.60 -8.35 -13.29
CA GLN A 148 -9.26 -7.28 -12.53
C GLN A 148 -10.08 -7.89 -11.39
N ASN A 149 -9.84 -7.42 -10.17
CA ASN A 149 -10.50 -7.88 -8.98
C ASN A 149 -11.17 -6.72 -8.25
N THR A 150 -12.43 -6.92 -7.86
CA THR A 150 -13.11 -6.12 -6.84
C THR A 150 -12.73 -6.66 -5.45
N PRO A 151 -12.96 -5.92 -4.35
CA PRO A 151 -12.69 -6.43 -3.00
C PRO A 151 -13.37 -7.77 -2.70
N LEU A 152 -14.59 -8.00 -3.21
CA LEU A 152 -15.29 -9.28 -3.07
C LEU A 152 -14.55 -10.44 -3.77
N ARG A 153 -14.04 -10.22 -4.99
CA ARG A 153 -13.25 -11.25 -5.70
C ARG A 153 -11.96 -11.56 -4.95
N VAL A 154 -11.30 -10.53 -4.43
CA VAL A 154 -10.11 -10.69 -3.60
C VAL A 154 -10.44 -11.53 -2.35
N ALA A 155 -11.57 -11.27 -1.70
CA ALA A 155 -12.03 -12.05 -0.54
C ALA A 155 -12.15 -13.55 -0.87
N PHE A 156 -12.74 -13.89 -2.01
CA PHE A 156 -12.83 -15.28 -2.46
C PHE A 156 -11.46 -15.87 -2.82
N GLN A 157 -10.64 -15.13 -3.57
CA GLN A 157 -9.33 -15.59 -4.04
C GLN A 157 -8.38 -15.91 -2.88
N TYR A 158 -8.39 -15.09 -1.83
CA TYR A 158 -7.49 -15.21 -0.68
C TYR A 158 -8.14 -15.89 0.54
N GLN A 159 -9.36 -16.42 0.38
CA GLN A 159 -10.11 -17.12 1.43
C GLN A 159 -10.27 -16.27 2.69
N ALA A 160 -10.76 -15.04 2.51
CA ALA A 160 -11.15 -14.18 3.62
C ALA A 160 -12.27 -14.85 4.45
N SER A 161 -12.46 -14.39 5.69
CA SER A 161 -13.44 -15.00 6.57
C SER A 161 -14.87 -14.84 6.03
N PRO A 162 -15.79 -15.77 6.33
CA PRO A 162 -17.18 -15.67 5.92
C PRO A 162 -17.83 -14.34 6.34
N GLU A 163 -17.48 -13.82 7.50
CA GLU A 163 -17.99 -12.55 8.03
C GLU A 163 -17.58 -11.37 7.16
N VAL A 164 -16.33 -11.35 6.67
CA VAL A 164 -15.86 -10.32 5.74
C VAL A 164 -16.53 -10.45 4.38
N ILE A 165 -16.72 -11.67 3.88
CA ILE A 165 -17.42 -11.91 2.61
C ILE A 165 -18.87 -11.39 2.71
N LEU A 166 -19.57 -11.71 3.80
CA LEU A 166 -20.94 -11.24 4.05
C LEU A 166 -20.99 -9.72 4.15
N LEU A 167 -20.06 -9.10 4.88
CA LEU A 167 -19.97 -7.64 4.96
C LEU A 167 -19.80 -7.01 3.57
N LEU A 168 -18.87 -7.51 2.75
CA LEU A 168 -18.63 -6.99 1.40
C LEU A 168 -19.86 -7.14 0.50
N LEU A 169 -20.63 -8.23 0.67
CA LEU A 169 -21.88 -8.44 -0.03
C LEU A 169 -22.98 -7.47 0.41
N ASP A 170 -23.08 -7.20 1.71
CA ASP A 170 -24.05 -6.25 2.24
C ASP A 170 -23.73 -4.82 1.80
N LEU A 171 -22.44 -4.45 1.76
CA LEU A 171 -21.97 -3.13 1.33
C LEU A 171 -22.06 -2.93 -0.19
N PHE A 172 -21.91 -3.99 -0.99
CA PHE A 172 -22.01 -3.92 -2.45
C PHE A 172 -22.64 -5.18 -3.07
N PRO A 173 -23.98 -5.36 -2.98
CA PRO A 173 -24.68 -6.55 -3.46
C PRO A 173 -24.58 -6.75 -4.98
N GLU A 174 -24.41 -5.66 -5.73
CA GLU A 174 -24.29 -5.69 -7.19
C GLU A 174 -23.00 -6.38 -7.65
N ALA A 175 -22.00 -6.53 -6.78
CA ALA A 175 -20.75 -7.22 -7.09
C ALA A 175 -20.97 -8.66 -7.61
N ILE A 176 -22.03 -9.34 -7.17
CA ILE A 176 -22.38 -10.70 -7.63
C ILE A 176 -22.86 -10.71 -9.09
N ARG A 177 -23.37 -9.57 -9.59
CA ARG A 177 -23.92 -9.44 -10.95
C ARG A 177 -22.87 -9.06 -11.98
N GLU A 178 -21.70 -8.60 -11.54
CA GLU A 178 -20.59 -8.35 -12.44
C GLU A 178 -20.09 -9.69 -12.98
N LYS A 179 -20.29 -9.91 -14.28
CA LYS A 179 -19.71 -11.07 -14.95
C LYS A 179 -18.20 -10.96 -14.94
N ASP A 180 -17.52 -12.08 -14.71
CA ASP A 180 -16.10 -12.24 -14.95
C ASP A 180 -15.80 -11.94 -16.42
N HIS A 181 -15.31 -10.73 -16.70
CA HIS A 181 -14.66 -10.45 -17.96
C HIS A 181 -13.24 -11.01 -17.85
N GLN A 182 -13.07 -12.25 -18.32
CA GLN A 182 -11.76 -12.89 -18.53
C GLN A 182 -10.96 -12.15 -19.61
#